data_AF-K0SFF1-F1
#
_entry.id   AF-K0SFF1-F1
#
_cell.length_a   1.000
_cell.length_b   1.000
_cell.length_c   1.000
_cell.angle_alpha   90.00
_cell.angle_beta   90.00
_cell.angle_gamma   90.00
#
_symmetry.space_group_name_H-M   'P 1'
#
loop_
_entity.id
_entity.type
_entity.pdbx_description
1 polymer ?
#
loop_
_entity_poly.entity_id
_entity_poly.type
_entity_poly.pdbx_seq_one_letter_code
_entity_poly.pdbx_strand_id
1 'polypeptide(L)'
;MSARQVAGRPQPPNFYAKEKEKEDECHLWGVDYEPPRENESDTQTKNRRLRLTRAIKQRKNPAAHAAKLADRRFGRECKRCSDPAGHEAFKEDEAARLRSRRSQTPTPSKRPRSDSDGKLPRVSTSG
;
A
#
# COMPACT_ATOMS: atom_id res chain seq x y z
N MET A 1 11.82 -11.40 -22.18
CA MET A 1 11.30 -10.81 -20.93
C MET A 1 11.09 -11.93 -19.92
N SER A 2 12.12 -12.26 -19.13
CA SER A 2 12.05 -13.39 -18.20
C SER A 2 11.39 -12.95 -16.90
N ALA A 3 10.18 -13.46 -16.64
CA ALA A 3 9.49 -13.28 -15.37
C ALA A 3 10.36 -13.92 -14.28
N ARG A 4 11.05 -13.10 -13.49
CA ARG A 4 11.69 -13.56 -12.25
C ARG A 4 10.57 -14.11 -11.37
N GLN A 5 10.48 -15.44 -11.27
CA GLN A 5 9.76 -16.11 -10.20
C GLN A 5 10.39 -15.60 -8.90
N VAL A 6 9.69 -14.70 -8.21
CA VAL A 6 10.08 -14.27 -6.88
C VAL A 6 9.78 -15.47 -6.00
N ALA A 7 10.80 -16.27 -5.70
CA ALA A 7 10.71 -17.35 -4.73
C ALA A 7 10.03 -16.79 -3.46
N GLY A 8 8.91 -17.40 -3.07
CA GLY A 8 8.10 -16.95 -1.94
C GLY A 8 8.98 -16.73 -0.72
N ARG A 9 8.93 -15.53 -0.14
CA ARG A 9 9.69 -15.22 1.07
C ARG A 9 9.17 -16.16 2.17
N PRO A 10 10.06 -16.88 2.90
CA PRO A 10 9.61 -17.77 3.95
C PRO A 10 8.83 -16.99 5.00
N GLN A 11 7.67 -17.52 5.39
CA GLN A 11 6.81 -16.90 6.40
C GLN A 11 7.54 -16.87 7.75
N PRO A 12 7.39 -15.79 8.55
CA PRO A 12 8.00 -15.73 9.86
C PRO A 12 7.46 -16.84 10.77
N PRO A 13 8.24 -17.31 11.76
CA PRO A 13 7.87 -18.47 12.58
C PRO A 13 6.51 -18.33 13.27
N ASN A 14 6.10 -17.10 13.61
CA ASN A 14 4.83 -16.82 14.28
C ASN A 14 3.70 -16.45 13.31
N PHE A 15 3.88 -16.62 12.01
CA PHE A 15 2.87 -16.27 11.01
C PHE A 15 1.59 -17.08 11.21
N TYR A 16 1.70 -18.41 11.21
CA TYR A 16 0.55 -19.31 11.31
C TYR A 16 -0.15 -19.23 12.67
N ALA A 17 0.59 -18.97 13.75
CA ALA A 17 -0.02 -18.73 15.06
C ALA A 17 -0.95 -17.50 15.04
N LYS A 18 -0.50 -16.40 14.42
CA LYS A 18 -1.31 -15.19 14.25
C LYS A 18 -2.49 -15.37 13.29
N GLU A 19 -2.33 -16.20 12.28
CA GLU A 19 -3.42 -16.54 11.36
C GLU A 19 -4.50 -17.37 12.04
N LYS A 20 -4.11 -18.35 12.85
CA LYS A 20 -5.04 -19.13 13.66
C LYS A 20 -5.81 -18.25 14.65
N GLU A 21 -5.12 -17.35 15.36
CA GLU A 21 -5.79 -16.40 16.25
C GLU A 21 -6.80 -15.52 15.50
N LYS A 22 -6.48 -15.10 14.27
CA LYS A 22 -7.41 -14.32 13.45
C LYS A 22 -8.59 -15.14 12.93
N GLU A 23 -8.35 -16.39 12.56
CA GLU A 23 -9.39 -17.34 12.17
C GLU A 23 -10.38 -17.56 13.32
N ASP A 24 -9.87 -17.83 14.53
CA ASP A 24 -10.69 -17.99 15.74
C ASP A 24 -11.52 -16.73 16.02
N GLU A 25 -10.95 -15.53 15.90
CA GLU A 25 -11.69 -14.29 16.08
C GLU A 25 -12.75 -14.08 14.98
N CYS A 26 -12.48 -14.49 13.75
CA CYS A 26 -13.46 -14.44 12.67
C CYS A 26 -14.64 -15.37 12.97
N HIS A 27 -14.37 -16.61 13.38
CA HIS A 27 -15.39 -17.58 13.75
C HIS A 27 -16.25 -17.10 14.94
N LEU A 28 -15.62 -16.52 15.96
CA LEU A 28 -16.32 -16.00 17.14
C LEU A 28 -17.37 -14.92 16.78
N TRP A 29 -17.09 -14.09 15.77
CA TRP A 29 -17.97 -12.98 15.36
C TRP A 29 -18.76 -13.26 14.07
N GLY A 30 -18.75 -14.50 13.56
CA GLY A 30 -19.44 -14.88 12.33
C GLY A 30 -18.98 -14.10 11.09
N VAL A 31 -17.67 -13.87 11.00
CA VAL A 31 -17.02 -13.24 9.84
C VAL A 31 -16.34 -14.32 9.01
N ASP A 32 -16.51 -14.27 7.69
CA ASP A 32 -15.83 -15.20 6.79
C ASP A 32 -14.32 -14.95 6.81
N TYR A 33 -13.57 -15.97 7.20
CA TYR A 33 -12.12 -15.94 7.21
C TYR A 33 -11.55 -16.22 5.81
N GLU A 34 -10.65 -15.36 5.33
CA GLU A 34 -9.89 -15.56 4.09
C GLU A 34 -8.46 -16.02 4.49
N PRO A 35 -8.03 -17.25 4.13
CA PRO A 35 -6.71 -17.76 4.51
C PRO A 35 -5.55 -17.10 3.73
N PRO A 36 -4.29 -17.20 4.26
CA PRO A 36 -3.03 -16.93 3.56
C PRO A 36 -2.98 -17.49 2.15
N ARG A 37 -2.52 -16.66 1.19
CA ARG A 37 -2.11 -17.18 -0.12
C ARG A 37 -0.64 -17.58 -0.05
N GLU A 38 -0.27 -18.61 -0.82
CA GLU A 38 1.06 -19.22 -0.79
C GLU A 38 2.21 -18.21 -0.97
N ASN A 39 2.03 -17.21 -1.84
CA ASN A 39 3.04 -16.18 -2.15
C ASN A 39 2.59 -14.76 -1.76
N GLU A 40 1.81 -14.64 -0.68
CA GLU A 40 1.31 -13.34 -0.24
C GLU A 40 2.43 -12.45 0.32
N SER A 41 2.55 -11.24 -0.20
CA SER A 41 3.48 -10.23 0.32
C SER A 41 3.05 -9.71 1.71
N ASP A 42 3.99 -9.11 2.44
CA ASP A 42 3.71 -8.46 3.74
C ASP A 42 2.58 -7.42 3.64
N THR A 43 2.57 -6.64 2.56
CA THR A 43 1.54 -5.62 2.30
C THR A 43 0.17 -6.25 2.04
N GLN A 44 0.12 -7.33 1.26
CA GLN A 44 -1.13 -8.06 1.01
C GLN A 44 -1.66 -8.69 2.30
N THR A 45 -0.80 -9.34 3.09
CA THR A 45 -1.14 -9.93 4.39
C THR A 45 -1.72 -8.87 5.33
N LYS A 46 -1.04 -7.71 5.44
CA LYS A 46 -1.51 -6.59 6.26
C LYS A 46 -2.88 -6.11 5.79
N ASN A 47 -3.06 -5.94 4.48
CA ASN A 47 -4.33 -5.49 3.91
C ASN A 47 -5.46 -6.49 4.16
N ARG A 48 -5.21 -7.80 4.01
CA ARG A 48 -6.20 -8.82 4.34
C ARG A 48 -6.59 -8.76 5.81
N ARG A 49 -5.62 -8.81 6.73
CA ARG A 49 -5.89 -8.74 8.18
C ARG A 49 -6.66 -7.48 8.57
N LEU A 50 -6.39 -6.36 7.90
CA LEU A 50 -7.15 -5.11 8.08
C LEU A 50 -8.61 -5.25 7.62
N ARG A 51 -8.88 -5.93 6.51
CA ARG A 51 -10.26 -6.20 6.05
C ARG A 51 -11.01 -7.04 7.08
N LEU A 52 -10.42 -8.14 7.53
CA LEU A 52 -11.02 -9.02 8.55
C LEU A 52 -11.29 -8.26 9.85
N THR A 53 -10.31 -7.50 10.34
CA THR A 53 -10.45 -6.71 11.58
C THR A 53 -11.56 -5.66 11.46
N ARG A 54 -11.76 -5.06 10.28
CA ARG A 54 -12.87 -4.12 10.06
C ARG A 54 -14.22 -4.84 10.09
N ALA A 55 -14.33 -5.97 9.42
CA ALA A 55 -15.55 -6.78 9.43
C ALA A 55 -15.90 -7.24 10.85
N ILE A 56 -14.92 -7.73 11.62
CA ILE A 56 -15.09 -8.11 13.03
C ILE A 56 -15.58 -6.92 13.85
N LYS A 57 -14.96 -5.73 13.72
CA LYS A 57 -15.39 -4.53 14.46
C LYS A 57 -16.81 -4.12 14.13
N GLN A 58 -17.20 -4.21 12.86
CA GLN A 58 -18.55 -3.91 12.41
C GLN A 58 -19.58 -4.88 13.00
N ARG A 59 -19.27 -6.19 13.06
CA ARG A 59 -20.12 -7.21 13.69
C ARG A 59 -20.20 -7.05 15.21
N LYS A 60 -19.05 -6.83 15.86
CA LYS A 60 -18.91 -6.71 17.31
C LYS A 60 -19.66 -5.52 17.89
N ASN A 61 -19.56 -4.35 17.25
CA ASN A 61 -20.30 -3.15 17.66
C ASN A 61 -20.60 -2.26 16.45
N PRO A 62 -21.77 -2.45 15.81
CA PRO A 62 -22.12 -1.70 14.61
C PRO A 62 -22.29 -0.21 14.87
N ALA A 63 -22.83 0.18 16.03
CA ALA A 63 -23.04 1.57 16.40
C ALA A 63 -21.72 2.33 16.57
N ALA A 64 -20.77 1.77 17.32
CA ALA A 64 -19.45 2.37 17.50
C ALA A 64 -18.66 2.42 16.17
N HIS A 65 -18.81 1.40 15.31
CA HIS A 65 -18.21 1.41 13.98
C HIS A 65 -18.82 2.53 13.11
N ALA A 66 -20.14 2.70 13.13
CA ALA A 66 -20.84 3.77 12.41
C ALA A 66 -20.44 5.16 12.92
N ALA A 67 -20.38 5.36 14.24
CA ALA A 67 -19.93 6.61 14.85
C ALA A 67 -18.50 6.97 14.39
N LYS A 68 -17.58 6.01 14.43
CA LYS A 68 -16.20 6.22 13.96
C LYS A 68 -16.11 6.56 12.47
N LEU A 69 -17.03 6.03 11.66
CA LEU A 69 -17.14 6.42 10.24
C LEU A 69 -17.71 7.85 10.11
N ALA A 70 -18.68 8.22 10.92
CA ALA A 70 -19.24 9.57 10.96
C ALA A 70 -18.20 10.60 11.40
N ASP A 71 -17.44 10.35 12.47
CA ASP A 71 -16.35 11.23 12.93
C ASP A 71 -15.30 11.46 11.84
N ARG A 72 -14.96 10.40 11.09
CA ARG A 72 -14.04 10.49 9.96
C ARG A 72 -14.60 11.31 8.81
N ARG A 73 -15.91 11.24 8.55
CA ARG A 73 -16.58 12.06 7.54
C ARG A 73 -16.57 13.52 7.97
N PHE A 74 -16.99 13.79 9.21
CA PHE A 74 -17.00 15.13 9.80
C PHE A 74 -15.61 15.75 9.80
N GLY A 75 -14.57 15.04 10.24
CA GLY A 75 -13.20 15.56 10.22
C GLY A 75 -12.66 15.85 8.81
N ARG A 76 -13.13 15.15 7.77
CA ARG A 76 -12.81 15.50 6.37
C ARG A 76 -13.58 16.73 5.91
N GLU A 77 -14.84 16.85 6.31
CA GLU A 77 -15.70 17.98 5.99
C GLU A 77 -15.24 19.26 6.67
N CYS A 78 -14.87 19.23 7.96
CA CYS A 78 -14.25 20.36 8.64
C CYS A 78 -13.00 20.85 7.92
N LYS A 79 -12.14 19.95 7.43
CA LYS A 79 -10.96 20.33 6.64
C LYS A 79 -11.33 21.00 5.31
N ARG A 80 -12.41 20.59 4.66
CA ARG A 80 -12.95 21.26 3.47
C ARG A 80 -13.46 22.65 3.80
N CYS A 81 -14.17 22.80 4.91
CA CYS A 81 -14.75 24.08 5.31
C CYS A 81 -13.69 25.07 5.84
N SER A 82 -12.62 24.59 6.47
CA SER A 82 -11.54 25.43 7.00
C SER A 82 -10.61 25.99 5.91
N ASP A 83 -10.41 25.23 4.83
CA ASP A 83 -9.62 25.66 3.67
C ASP A 83 -10.26 25.15 2.37
N PRO A 84 -11.37 25.78 1.94
CA PRO A 84 -12.08 25.37 0.74
C PRO A 84 -11.22 25.55 -0.51
N ALA A 85 -10.43 26.63 -0.58
CA ALA A 85 -9.57 26.91 -1.72
C ALA A 85 -8.44 25.88 -1.87
N GLY A 86 -7.76 25.51 -0.77
CA GLY A 86 -6.74 24.47 -0.78
C GLY A 86 -7.29 23.09 -1.10
N HIS A 87 -8.51 22.77 -0.66
CA HIS A 87 -9.17 21.51 -1.01
C HIS A 87 -9.56 21.43 -2.50
N GLU A 88 -10.07 22.52 -3.10
CA GLU A 88 -10.36 22.55 -4.53
C GLU A 88 -9.08 22.52 -5.38
N ALA A 89 -8.04 23.26 -5.00
CA ALA A 89 -6.73 23.20 -5.65
C ALA A 89 -6.13 21.77 -5.62
N PHE A 90 -6.29 21.06 -4.51
CA PHE A 90 -5.87 19.66 -4.40
C PHE A 90 -6.64 18.74 -5.38
N LYS A 91 -7.95 18.92 -5.50
CA LYS A 91 -8.76 18.14 -6.45
C LYS A 91 -8.36 18.40 -7.89
N GLU A 92 -8.09 19.65 -8.24
CA GLU A 92 -7.67 20.02 -9.59
C GLU A 92 -6.31 19.41 -9.94
N ASP A 93 -5.34 19.46 -9.02
CA ASP A 93 -4.03 18.81 -9.18
C ASP A 93 -4.16 17.28 -9.28
N GLU A 94 -4.99 16.64 -8.46
CA GLU A 94 -5.26 15.20 -8.53
C GLU A 94 -5.94 14.82 -9.86
N ALA A 95 -6.94 15.59 -10.29
CA ALA A 95 -7.61 15.41 -11.57
C ALA A 95 -6.65 15.61 -12.76
N ALA A 96 -5.73 16.57 -12.67
CA ALA A 96 -4.69 16.78 -13.68
C ALA A 96 -3.71 15.59 -13.72
N ARG A 97 -3.27 15.09 -12.56
CA ARG A 97 -2.44 13.88 -12.45
C ARG A 97 -3.10 12.64 -13.05
N LEU A 98 -4.40 12.44 -12.79
CA LEU A 98 -5.15 11.31 -13.33
C LEU A 98 -5.37 11.43 -14.85
N ARG A 99 -5.65 12.64 -15.35
CA ARG A 99 -5.72 12.92 -16.80
C ARG A 99 -4.38 12.65 -17.48
N SER A 100 -3.28 13.16 -16.92
CA SER A 100 -1.92 12.92 -17.41
C SER A 100 -1.57 11.43 -17.47
N ARG A 101 -1.86 10.68 -16.40
CA ARG A 101 -1.65 9.22 -16.36
C ARG A 101 -2.44 8.47 -17.43
N ARG A 102 -3.67 8.91 -17.74
CA ARG A 102 -4.51 8.28 -18.76
C ARG A 102 -4.03 8.56 -20.19
N SER A 103 -3.36 9.69 -20.42
CA SER A 103 -2.74 10.04 -21.71
C SER A 103 -1.34 9.47 -21.94
N GLN A 104 -0.69 8.90 -20.92
CA GLN A 104 0.63 8.30 -21.08
C GLN A 104 0.51 6.90 -21.67
N THR A 105 0.78 6.79 -22.97
CA THR A 105 1.37 5.55 -23.52
C THR A 105 2.69 5.29 -22.77
N PRO A 106 3.03 4.02 -22.47
CA PRO A 106 4.29 3.71 -21.81
C PRO A 106 5.44 4.00 -22.78
N THR A 107 5.97 5.22 -22.74
CA THR A 107 7.20 5.58 -23.44
C THR A 107 8.38 5.09 -22.61
N PRO A 108 9.37 4.40 -23.21
CA PRO A 108 10.52 3.92 -22.47
C PRO A 108 11.28 5.12 -21.90
N SER A 109 11.41 5.14 -20.58
CA SER A 109 12.14 6.17 -19.83
C SER A 109 13.60 6.19 -20.28
N LYS A 110 13.97 7.20 -21.08
CA LYS A 110 15.38 7.56 -21.32
C LYS A 110 15.88 8.26 -20.06
N ARG A 111 16.30 7.49 -19.04
CA ARG A 111 17.27 7.99 -18.07
C ARG A 111 18.65 7.88 -18.70
N PRO A 112 19.35 8.99 -19.02
CA PRO A 112 20.77 8.91 -19.31
C PRO A 112 21.47 8.47 -18.04
N ARG A 113 22.18 7.35 -18.10
CA ARG A 113 23.09 6.91 -17.05
C ARG A 113 24.32 7.82 -17.16
N SER A 114 24.41 8.83 -16.31
CA SER A 114 25.64 9.62 -16.16
C SER A 114 26.66 8.74 -15.45
N ASP A 115 27.41 7.95 -16.22
CA ASP A 115 28.65 7.34 -15.75
C ASP A 115 29.70 8.46 -15.68
N SER A 116 30.01 8.91 -14.48
CA SER A 116 31.11 9.84 -14.22
C SER A 116 31.83 9.36 -12.97
N ASP A 117 33.16 9.26 -13.10
CA ASP A 117 34.17 8.97 -12.07
C ASP A 117 34.88 7.60 -12.13
N GLY A 118 35.37 7.24 -13.32
CA GLY A 118 36.54 6.38 -13.48
C GLY A 118 37.84 7.20 -13.49
N LYS A 119 38.28 7.69 -12.32
CA LYS A 119 39.60 8.35 -12.18
C LYS A 119 40.70 7.29 -12.12
N LEU A 120 41.31 6.96 -13.27
CA LEU A 120 42.51 6.12 -13.33
C LEU A 120 43.76 6.94 -12.98
N PRO A 121 44.68 6.47 -12.10
CA PRO A 121 45.98 7.09 -11.95
C PRO A 121 46.88 6.76 -13.15
N ARG A 122 47.52 7.81 -13.66
CA ARG A 122 48.48 7.81 -14.77
C ARG A 122 49.77 7.12 -14.31
N VAL A 123 50.04 5.91 -14.79
CA VAL A 123 51.37 5.28 -14.66
C VAL A 123 52.26 5.89 -15.73
N SER A 124 53.22 6.71 -15.31
CA SER A 124 54.31 7.19 -16.17
C SER A 124 55.45 6.18 -16.08
N THR A 125 55.61 5.34 -17.08
CA THR A 125 56.87 4.65 -17.37
C THR A 125 57.66 5.50 -18.35
N SER A 126 58.83 5.98 -17.95
CA SER A 126 59.90 6.42 -18.84
C SER A 126 61.17 5.74 -18.37
N GLY A 127 61.85 5.08 -19.32
CA GLY A 127 63.19 4.52 -19.14
C GLY A 127 64.28 5.57 -19.18
#